data_AF-A0A4Q4W101-F1
#
_entry.id   AF-A0A4Q4W101-F1
#
_cell.length_a   1.000
_cell.length_b   1.000
_cell.length_c   1.000
_cell.angle_alpha   90.00
_cell.angle_beta   90.00
_cell.angle_gamma   90.00
#
_symmetry.space_group_name_H-M   'P 1'
#
loop_
_entity.id
_entity.type
_entity.pdbx_description
1 polymer ?
#
loop_
_entity_poly.entity_id
_entity_poly.type
_entity_poly.pdbx_seq_one_letter_code
_entity_poly.pdbx_strand_id
1 'polypeptide(L)'
;MAGSPIELDQRGDLKLRVGLPGDATSNPFLVCPRALARISPVFDRMLYGSFAEAKPADSKDWIADLIADDPAPLAIFLRTAHCRFKEVPGTLTIDGLCALTTPTHY
;
A
#
# COMPACT_ATOMS: atom_id res chain seq x y z
N MET A 1 10.38 5.62 16.77
CA MET A 1 10.93 6.29 15.56
C MET A 1 10.49 5.43 14.40
N ALA A 2 9.54 5.88 13.57
CA ALA A 2 9.21 5.15 12.34
C ALA A 2 10.47 5.15 11.46
N GLY A 3 10.87 3.98 10.93
CA GLY A 3 12.02 3.93 10.05
C GLY A 3 11.74 4.62 8.71
N SER A 4 12.79 4.83 7.93
CA SER A 4 12.68 5.49 6.62
C SER A 4 11.65 4.77 5.73
N PRO A 5 10.81 5.50 4.98
CA PRO A 5 9.82 4.89 4.10
C PRO A 5 10.45 3.91 3.11
N ILE A 6 9.75 2.81 2.84
CA ILE A 6 10.05 1.94 1.71
C ILE A 6 9.55 2.66 0.46
N GLU A 7 10.45 3.32 -0.25
CA GLU A 7 10.14 4.03 -1.48
C GLU A 7 9.83 3.05 -2.60
N LEU A 8 8.59 3.02 -3.09
CA LEU A 8 8.18 2.24 -4.27
C LEU A 8 8.03 3.11 -5.51
N ASP A 9 7.75 4.40 -5.33
CA ASP A 9 7.72 5.40 -6.40
C ASP A 9 8.38 6.71 -5.94
N GLN A 10 9.40 7.17 -6.68
CA GLN A 10 10.13 8.42 -6.38
C GLN A 10 9.25 9.67 -6.51
N ARG A 11 8.15 9.58 -7.26
CA ARG A 11 7.15 10.64 -7.45
C ARG A 11 5.89 10.36 -6.64
N GLY A 12 5.93 9.38 -5.73
CA GLY A 12 4.84 9.03 -4.85
C GLY A 12 4.49 10.19 -3.92
N ASP A 13 3.20 10.47 -3.77
CA ASP A 13 2.65 11.48 -2.88
C ASP A 13 1.76 10.88 -1.77
N LEU A 14 1.68 9.55 -1.68
CA LEU A 14 0.92 8.81 -0.66
C LEU A 14 1.87 7.94 0.19
N LYS A 15 1.74 8.04 1.52
CA LYS A 15 2.39 7.15 2.49
C LYS A 15 1.36 6.15 3.04
N LEU A 16 1.58 4.85 2.84
CA LEU A 16 0.75 3.79 3.42
C LEU A 16 1.40 3.29 4.72
N ARG A 17 0.69 3.38 5.83
CA ARG A 17 1.04 2.68 7.09
C ARG A 17 0.20 1.42 7.17
N VAL A 18 0.84 0.27 7.36
CA VAL A 18 0.20 -1.04 7.23
C VAL A 18 0.42 -1.84 8.49
N GLY A 19 -0.65 -2.47 8.98
CA GLY A 19 -0.65 -3.23 10.22
C GLY A 19 -1.03 -2.41 11.45
N LEU A 20 -1.09 -3.09 12.60
CA LEU A 20 -1.66 -2.54 13.82
C LEU A 20 -0.88 -1.33 14.37
N PRO A 21 -1.57 -0.33 14.94
CA PRO A 21 -0.93 0.80 15.62
C PRO A 21 -0.03 0.31 16.76
N GLY A 22 1.25 0.71 16.73
CA GLY A 22 2.22 0.32 17.76
C GLY A 22 3.26 -0.71 17.29
N ASP A 23 3.06 -1.31 16.12
CA ASP A 23 4.12 -2.05 15.44
C ASP A 23 5.11 -1.07 14.79
N ALA A 24 5.94 -0.46 15.63
CA ALA A 24 6.92 0.55 15.24
C ALA A 24 8.01 0.02 14.28
N THR A 25 7.95 -1.27 13.91
CA THR A 25 8.88 -1.92 12.99
C THR A 25 8.44 -1.86 11.52
N SER A 26 7.18 -1.52 11.25
CA SER A 26 6.66 -1.44 9.88
C SER A 26 6.93 -0.06 9.26
N ASN A 27 7.94 0.03 8.39
CA ASN A 27 8.23 1.24 7.63
C ASN A 27 7.08 1.54 6.66
N PRO A 28 6.64 2.80 6.55
CA PRO A 28 5.56 3.15 5.62
C PRO A 28 6.02 2.97 4.17
N PHE A 29 5.09 2.66 3.27
CA PHE A 29 5.38 2.62 1.83
C PHE A 29 5.09 3.97 1.19
N LEU A 30 6.07 4.53 0.48
CA LEU A 30 5.85 5.71 -0.37
C LEU A 30 5.47 5.24 -1.77
N VAL A 31 4.24 5.53 -2.18
CA VAL A 31 3.60 4.99 -3.38
C VAL A 31 2.97 6.07 -4.23
N CYS A 32 2.74 5.76 -5.50
CA CYS A 32 1.91 6.56 -6.40
C CYS A 32 0.44 6.12 -6.30
N PRO A 33 -0.47 6.95 -5.74
CA PRO A 33 -1.88 6.60 -5.54
C PRO A 33 -2.62 6.35 -6.86
N ARG A 34 -2.20 7.03 -7.94
CA ARG A 34 -2.75 6.83 -9.29
C ARG A 34 -2.39 5.45 -9.87
N ALA A 35 -1.23 4.89 -9.51
CA ALA A 35 -0.87 3.55 -9.94
C ALA A 35 -1.76 2.51 -9.25
N LEU A 36 -2.01 2.69 -7.94
CA LEU A 36 -2.90 1.83 -7.17
C LEU A 36 -4.34 1.87 -7.69
N ALA A 37 -4.89 3.08 -7.89
CA ALA A 37 -6.23 3.26 -8.42
C ALA A 37 -6.42 2.66 -9.81
N ARG A 38 -5.38 2.70 -10.67
CA ARG A 38 -5.44 2.10 -12.01
C ARG A 38 -5.59 0.58 -11.97
N ILE A 39 -4.97 -0.08 -11.00
CA ILE A 39 -4.91 -1.55 -10.96
C ILE A 39 -5.94 -2.16 -9.99
N SER A 40 -6.53 -1.35 -9.11
CA SER A 40 -7.46 -1.81 -8.09
C SER A 40 -8.61 -0.83 -7.89
N PRO A 41 -9.85 -1.21 -8.24
CA PRO A 41 -11.04 -0.42 -7.98
C PRO A 41 -11.26 -0.11 -6.49
N VAL A 42 -10.78 -0.98 -5.60
CA VAL A 42 -10.75 -0.74 -4.15
C VAL A 42 -9.95 0.52 -3.84
N PHE A 43 -8.71 0.58 -4.32
CA PHE A 43 -7.83 1.72 -4.07
C PHE A 43 -8.33 2.98 -4.76
N ASP A 44 -8.94 2.87 -5.94
CA ASP A 44 -9.57 4.02 -6.60
C ASP A 44 -10.67 4.64 -5.71
N ARG A 45 -11.60 3.79 -5.25
CA ARG A 45 -12.70 4.21 -4.38
C ARG A 45 -12.20 4.72 -3.02
N MET A 46 -11.20 4.08 -2.44
CA MET A 46 -10.65 4.45 -1.13
C MET A 46 -9.88 5.78 -1.20
N LEU A 47 -9.06 6.00 -2.23
CA LEU A 47 -8.17 7.16 -2.31
C LEU A 47 -8.84 8.40 -2.91
N TYR A 48 -9.86 8.22 -3.74
CA TYR A 48 -10.54 9.31 -4.45
C TYR A 48 -12.05 9.40 -4.16
N GLY A 49 -12.59 8.50 -3.35
CA GLY A 49 -13.97 8.56 -2.85
C GLY A 49 -14.09 9.30 -1.53
N SER A 50 -15.07 8.88 -0.72
CA SER A 50 -15.43 9.53 0.56
C SER A 50 -14.94 8.76 1.79
N PHE A 51 -13.77 8.14 1.68
CA PHE A 51 -13.15 7.35 2.75
C PHE A 51 -12.19 8.20 3.59
N ALA A 52 -11.82 7.70 4.77
CA ALA A 52 -10.90 8.41 5.66
C ALA A 52 -9.48 8.53 5.05
N GLU A 53 -9.13 7.59 4.19
CA GLU A 53 -7.86 7.47 3.47
C GLU A 53 -7.81 8.36 2.21
N ALA A 54 -8.91 9.01 1.85
CA ALA A 54 -9.01 9.82 0.64
C ALA A 54 -8.06 11.03 0.67
N LYS A 55 -7.72 11.55 -0.51
CA LYS A 55 -6.81 12.69 -0.64
C LYS A 55 -7.30 13.90 0.18
N PRO A 56 -6.51 14.42 1.14
CA PRO A 56 -6.91 15.60 1.89
C PRO A 56 -6.88 16.86 1.02
N ALA A 57 -7.77 17.81 1.29
CA ALA A 57 -7.88 19.06 0.53
C ALA A 57 -6.63 19.95 0.66
N ASP A 58 -6.01 19.96 1.84
CA ASP A 58 -4.83 20.76 2.17
C ASP A 58 -3.58 19.86 2.31
N SER A 59 -3.16 19.23 1.22
CA SER A 59 -2.23 18.09 1.28
C SER A 59 -0.75 18.49 1.25
N LYS A 60 -0.12 18.61 2.42
CA LYS A 60 1.36 18.51 2.55
C LYS A 60 1.84 17.09 2.86
N ASP A 61 1.01 16.28 3.52
CA ASP A 61 1.29 14.89 3.87
C ASP A 61 0.01 14.04 3.71
N TRP A 62 -0.10 13.29 2.61
CA TRP A 62 -1.18 12.31 2.43
C TRP A 62 -0.73 10.96 3.00
N ILE A 63 -1.37 10.56 4.10
CA ILE A 63 -1.08 9.32 4.81
C ILE A 63 -2.39 8.53 4.90
N ALA A 64 -2.34 7.24 4.54
CA ALA A 64 -3.46 6.32 4.72
C ALA A 64 -3.05 5.15 5.63
N ASP A 65 -3.94 4.81 6.56
CA ASP A 65 -3.72 3.80 7.59
C ASP A 65 -4.49 2.53 7.27
N LEU A 66 -3.77 1.51 6.83
CA LEU A 66 -4.27 0.19 6.49
C LEU A 66 -4.04 -0.77 7.65
N ILE A 67 -4.69 -0.48 8.78
CA ILE A 67 -4.44 -1.17 10.06
C ILE A 67 -4.84 -2.64 10.08
N ALA A 68 -5.77 -3.02 9.20
CA ALA A 68 -6.29 -4.38 9.09
C ALA A 68 -5.53 -5.24 8.07
N ASP A 69 -4.67 -4.62 7.26
CA ASP A 69 -3.93 -5.32 6.22
C ASP A 69 -2.60 -5.88 6.73
N ASP A 70 -2.22 -7.04 6.21
CA ASP A 70 -0.92 -7.65 6.46
C ASP A 70 0.15 -6.97 5.57
N PRO A 71 1.24 -6.44 6.17
CA PRO A 71 2.30 -5.78 5.42
C PRO A 71 3.00 -6.68 4.39
N ALA A 72 3.11 -8.00 4.64
CA ALA A 72 3.84 -8.91 3.75
C ALA A 72 3.18 -9.09 2.36
N PRO A 73 1.92 -9.55 2.26
CA PRO A 73 1.23 -9.66 0.97
C PRO A 73 0.99 -8.29 0.34
N LEU A 74 0.69 -7.26 1.14
CA LEU A 74 0.50 -5.91 0.60
C LEU A 74 1.79 -5.38 -0.03
N ALA A 75 2.96 -5.62 0.56
CA ALA A 75 4.23 -5.21 -0.04
C ALA A 75 4.48 -5.86 -1.41
N ILE A 76 4.05 -7.11 -1.62
CA ILE A 76 4.15 -7.79 -2.92
C ILE A 76 3.17 -7.17 -3.92
N PHE A 77 1.94 -6.91 -3.50
CA PHE A 77 0.95 -6.22 -4.31
C PHE A 77 1.45 -4.83 -4.75
N LEU A 78 1.96 -4.03 -3.82
CA LEU A 78 2.47 -2.69 -4.11
C LEU A 78 3.68 -2.72 -5.06
N ARG A 79 4.62 -3.66 -4.88
CA ARG A 79 5.72 -3.85 -5.84
C ARG A 79 5.21 -4.18 -7.24
N THR A 80 4.19 -5.02 -7.34
CA THR A 80 3.54 -5.37 -8.61
C THR A 80 2.89 -4.15 -9.23
N ALA A 81 2.16 -3.35 -8.44
CA ALA A 81 1.51 -2.11 -8.86
C ALA A 81 2.48 -1.06 -9.42
N HIS A 82 3.70 -1.04 -8.87
CA HIS A 82 4.78 -0.14 -9.28
C HIS A 82 5.77 -0.80 -10.25
N CYS A 83 5.43 -1.94 -10.84
CA CYS A 83 6.28 -2.67 -11.80
C CYS A 83 7.69 -3.02 -11.28
N ARG A 84 7.88 -3.13 -9.96
CA ARG A 84 9.14 -3.53 -9.32
C ARG A 84 9.29 -5.06 -9.30
N PHE A 85 9.11 -5.69 -10.46
CA PHE A 85 9.04 -7.16 -10.59
C PHE A 85 10.32 -7.88 -10.12
N LYS A 86 11.48 -7.22 -10.13
CA LYS A 86 12.73 -7.77 -9.58
C LYS A 86 12.67 -8.03 -8.08
N GLU A 87 11.73 -7.41 -7.38
CA GLU A 87 11.53 -7.55 -5.92
C GLU A 87 10.28 -8.38 -5.60
N VAL A 88 9.56 -8.86 -6.61
CA VAL A 88 8.43 -9.77 -6.44
C VAL A 88 8.99 -11.20 -6.32
N PRO A 89 8.62 -11.97 -5.28
CA PRO A 89 9.08 -13.36 -5.15
C PRO A 89 8.66 -14.21 -6.35
N GLY A 90 9.59 -15.02 -6.88
CA GLY A 90 9.30 -15.96 -7.96
C GLY A 90 8.49 -17.19 -7.50
N THR A 91 8.36 -17.41 -6.19
CA THR A 91 7.64 -18.52 -5.58
C THR A 91 6.98 -18.06 -4.29
N LEU A 92 5.75 -18.51 -4.06
CA LEU A 92 4.98 -18.27 -2.82
C LEU A 92 4.35 -19.59 -2.37
N THR A 93 4.04 -19.69 -1.07
CA THR A 93 3.14 -20.72 -0.57
C THR A 93 1.73 -20.49 -1.10
N ILE A 94 0.86 -21.51 -1.04
CA ILE A 94 -0.55 -21.35 -1.43
C ILE A 94 -1.21 -20.26 -0.56
N ASP A 95 -0.97 -20.28 0.75
CA ASP A 95 -1.49 -19.26 1.68
C ASP A 95 -0.99 -17.86 1.31
N GLY A 96 0.29 -17.73 0.95
CA GLY A 96 0.86 -16.46 0.51
C GLY A 96 0.25 -15.95 -0.79
N LEU A 97 -0.05 -16.85 -1.74
CA LEU A 97 -0.73 -16.50 -2.98
C LEU A 97 -2.18 -16.07 -2.72
N CYS A 98 -2.90 -16.78 -1.85
CA CYS A 98 -4.26 -16.39 -1.44
C CYS A 98 -4.26 -15.03 -0.73
N ALA A 99 -3.28 -14.77 0.13
CA ALA A 99 -3.16 -13.49 0.83
C ALA A 99 -2.97 -12.29 -0.13
N LEU A 100 -2.44 -12.50 -1.34
CA LEU A 100 -2.33 -11.44 -2.35
C LEU A 100 -3.67 -10.98 -2.92
N THR A 101 -4.73 -11.76 -2.77
CA THR A 101 -6.05 -11.37 -3.30
C THR A 101 -6.82 -10.51 -2.30
N THR A 102 -6.50 -10.56 -1.00
CA THR A 102 -7.17 -9.77 0.04
C THR A 102 -7.21 -8.26 -0.29
N PRO A 103 -6.12 -7.60 -0.74
CA PRO A 103 -6.14 -6.18 -1.09
C PRO A 103 -7.01 -5.82 -2.30
N THR A 104 -7.56 -6.81 -3.01
CA THR A 104 -8.42 -6.63 -4.18
C THR A 104 -9.91 -6.77 -3.87
N HIS A 105 -10.29 -7.12 -2.65
CA HIS A 105 -11.65 -7.57 -2.29
C HIS A 105 -12.46 -6.65 -1.34
N TYR A 106 -12.20 -5.34 -1.29
CA TYR A 106 -12.98 -4.39 -0.47
C TYR A 106 -14.22 -3.81 -1.18
#